data_AF-A0A972YRL6-F1
#
_entry.id   AF-A0A972YRL6-F1
#
_cell.length_a   1.000
_cell.length_b   1.000
_cell.length_c   1.000
_cell.angle_alpha   90.00
_cell.angle_beta   90.00
_cell.angle_gamma   90.00
#
_symmetry.space_group_name_H-M   'P 1'
#
loop_
_entity.id
_entity.type
_entity.pdbx_description
1 polymer ?
#
loop_
_entity_poly.entity_id
_entity_poly.type
_entity_poly.pdbx_seq_one_letter_code
_entity_poly.pdbx_strand_id
1 'polypeptide(L)' 'MSNSHEKPLAPADDDCCGGGACNPCVWDGYYLELQTWRIEEAKRREQAEAEKNSE' A
#
# COMPACT_ATOMS: atom_id res chain seq x y z
N MET A 1 2.97 3.88 20.29
CA MET A 1 3.20 4.48 18.96
C MET A 1 2.04 4.11 18.05
N SER A 2 1.24 5.08 17.62
CA SER A 2 0.15 4.86 16.66
C SER A 2 0.74 4.47 15.31
N ASN A 3 0.59 3.20 14.94
CA ASN A 3 1.00 2.65 13.65
C ASN A 3 0.07 3.16 12.55
N SER A 4 0.20 4.43 12.17
CA SER A 4 -0.67 5.08 11.17
C SER A 4 -0.28 4.77 9.71
N HIS A 5 0.39 3.64 9.47
CA HIS A 5 0.70 3.15 8.12
C HIS A 5 -0.28 2.04 7.74
N GLU A 6 -1.55 2.40 7.67
CA GLU A 6 -2.63 1.48 7.32
C GLU A 6 -2.54 1.14 5.83
N LYS A 7 -2.68 -0.16 5.52
CA LYS A 7 -2.64 -0.63 4.14
C LYS A 7 -3.78 0.05 3.37
N PRO A 8 -3.53 0.59 2.17
CA PRO A 8 -4.60 1.16 1.35
C PRO A 8 -5.70 0.11 1.12
N LEU A 9 -6.94 0.55 1.20
CA LEU A 9 -8.10 -0.32 0.98
C LEU A 9 -8.26 -0.53 -0.52
N ALA A 10 -8.45 -1.79 -0.92
CA ALA A 10 -8.70 -2.10 -2.31
C ALA A 10 -10.04 -1.48 -2.74
N PRO A 11 -10.11 -0.82 -3.91
CA PRO A 11 -11.37 -0.36 -4.47
C PRO A 11 -12.24 -1.58 -4.78
N ALA A 12 -13.56 -1.38 -4.82
CA ALA A 12 -14.46 -2.45 -5.17
C ALA A 12 -14.36 -2.77 -6.68
N ASP A 13 -14.62 -4.01 -7.07
CA ASP A 13 -14.48 -4.43 -8.47
C ASP A 13 -15.44 -3.67 -9.42
N ASP A 14 -16.52 -3.11 -8.88
CA ASP A 14 -17.52 -2.27 -9.55
C ASP A 14 -17.15 -0.77 -9.60
N ASP A 15 -16.21 -0.30 -8.77
CA ASP A 15 -15.67 1.07 -8.85
C ASP A 15 -14.79 1.27 -10.10
N CYS A 16 -14.24 0.17 -10.63
CA CYS A 16 -13.65 0.17 -11.95
C CYS A 16 -14.78 0.09 -12.96
N CYS A 17 -14.99 1.16 -13.75
CA CYS A 17 -16.04 1.22 -14.77
C CYS A 17 -15.82 0.18 -15.89
N GLY A 18 -16.17 -1.08 -15.58
CA GLY A 18 -16.64 -2.20 -16.40
C GLY A 18 -15.95 -2.58 -17.70
N GLY A 19 -14.92 -1.89 -18.18
CA GLY A 19 -14.40 -2.15 -19.52
C GLY A 19 -13.55 -1.03 -20.14
N GLY A 20 -12.67 -0.39 -19.35
CA GLY A 20 -11.68 0.55 -19.91
C GLY A 20 -12.24 1.85 -20.47
N ALA A 21 -13.49 2.20 -20.16
CA ALA A 21 -14.14 3.43 -20.63
C ALA A 21 -13.82 4.66 -19.76
N CYS A 22 -13.49 4.46 -18.48
CA CYS A 22 -13.05 5.54 -17.59
C CYS A 22 -11.53 5.45 -17.41
N ASN A 23 -10.84 6.46 -17.94
CA ASN A 23 -9.43 6.70 -17.73
C ASN A 23 -9.32 8.03 -16.96
N PRO A 24 -8.72 8.08 -15.76
CA PRO A 24 -7.88 7.05 -15.10
C PRO A 24 -8.66 5.95 -14.36
N CYS A 25 -8.08 4.73 -14.34
CA CYS A 25 -8.60 3.60 -13.59
C CYS A 25 -8.33 3.80 -12.08
N VAL A 26 -9.34 3.56 -11.22
CA VAL A 26 -9.18 3.67 -9.76
C VAL A 26 -8.07 2.76 -9.21
N TRP A 27 -7.79 1.65 -9.93
CA TRP A 27 -6.72 0.73 -9.60
C TRP A 27 -5.33 1.33 -9.77
N ASP A 28 -5.12 2.28 -10.70
CA ASP A 28 -3.81 2.87 -10.93
C ASP A 28 -3.33 3.66 -9.71
N GLY A 29 -4.24 4.46 -9.11
CA GLY A 29 -3.98 5.17 -7.87
C GLY A 29 -3.75 4.22 -6.69
N TYR A 30 -4.61 3.20 -6.57
CA TYR A 30 -4.48 2.18 -5.53
C TYR A 30 -3.15 1.44 -5.60
N TYR A 31 -2.70 1.02 -6.81
CA TYR A 31 -1.43 0.30 -6.95
C TYR A 31 -0.23 1.18 -6.61
N LEU A 32 -0.27 2.48 -6.93
CA LEU A 32 0.78 3.44 -6.58
C LEU A 32 0.90 3.59 -5.05
N GLU A 33 -0.23 3.76 -4.36
CA GLU A 33 -0.26 3.85 -2.91
C GLU A 33 0.16 2.53 -2.26
N LEU A 34 -0.31 1.40 -2.79
CA LEU A 34 0.04 0.06 -2.31
C LEU A 34 1.53 -0.23 -2.47
N GLN A 35 2.15 0.20 -3.56
CA GLN A 35 3.58 0.06 -3.76
C GLN A 35 4.36 0.86 -2.71
N THR A 36 3.95 2.10 -2.45
CA THR A 36 4.57 2.97 -1.44
C THR A 36 4.47 2.32 -0.06
N TRP A 37 3.28 1.86 0.32
CA TRP A 37 3.06 1.14 1.58
C TRP A 37 3.94 -0.10 1.73
N ARG A 38 4.08 -0.92 0.68
CA ARG A 38 4.94 -2.12 0.71
C ARG A 38 6.41 -1.78 0.96
N ILE A 39 6.90 -0.70 0.35
CA ILE A 39 8.29 -0.24 0.53
C ILE A 39 8.52 0.23 1.96
N GLU A 40 7.58 1.00 2.51
CA GLU A 40 7.69 1.51 3.89
C GLU A 40 7.56 0.40 4.93
N GLU A 41 6.65 -0.56 4.73
CA GLU A 41 6.50 -1.72 5.60
C GLU A 41 7.75 -2.61 5.58
N ALA A 42 8.37 -2.83 4.42
CA ALA A 42 9.62 -3.57 4.30
C ALA A 42 10.76 -2.87 5.07
N LYS A 43 10.95 -1.57 4.85
CA LYS A 43 11.96 -0.77 5.59
C LYS A 43 11.73 -0.82 7.10
N ARG A 44 10.48 -0.80 7.54
CA ARG A 44 10.15 -0.81 8.96
C ARG A 44 10.40 -2.17 9.60
N ARG A 45 10.13 -3.25 8.88
CA ARG A 45 10.49 -4.62 9.30
C ARG A 45 12.01 -4.78 9.40
N GLU A 46 12.76 -4.31 8.41
CA GLU A 46 14.23 -4.33 8.44
C GLU A 46 14.78 -3.54 9.63
N GLN A 47 14.24 -2.34 9.90
CA GLN A 47 14.63 -1.54 11.06
C GLN A 47 14.29 -2.24 12.39
N ALA A 48 13.09 -2.81 12.51
CA ALA A 48 12.68 -3.53 13.72
C ALA A 48 13.52 -4.80 13.96
N GLU A 49 13.93 -5.50 12.90
CA GLU A 49 14.85 -6.64 12.98
C GLU A 49 16.27 -6.21 13.33
N ALA A 50 16.76 -5.11 12.77
CA ALA A 50 18.08 -4.55 13.09
C ALA A 50 18.16 -4.07 14.54
N GLU A 51 17.13 -3.39 15.06
CA GLU A 51 17.02 -3.00 16.47
C GLU A 51 16.97 -4.23 17.38
N LYS A 52 16.22 -5.28 17.02
CA LYS A 52 16.16 -6.51 17.82
C LYS A 52 17.45 -7.31 17.89
N ASN A 53 18.30 -7.22 16.88
CA ASN A 53 19.54 -8.00 16.78
C ASN A 53 20.78 -7.25 17.33
N SER A 54 20.59 -6.04 17.85
CA SER A 54 21.66 -5.21 18.42
C SER A 54 21.63 -5.12 19.95
N GLU A 55 20.83 -5.98 20.62
CA GLU A 55 20.67 -6.05 22.07
C GLU A 55 21.10 -7.40 22.67
#